data_AF-A0A7C0X1G4-F1
#
_entry.id   AF-A0A7C0X1G4-F1
#
_cell.length_a   1.000
_cell.length_b   1.000
_cell.length_c   1.000
_cell.angle_alpha   90.00
_cell.angle_beta   90.00
_cell.angle_gamma   90.00
#
_symmetry.space_group_name_H-M   'P 1'
#
loop_
_entity.id
_entity.type
_entity.pdbx_description
1 polymer ?
#
loop_
_entity_poly.entity_id
_entity_poly.type
_entity_poly.pdbx_seq_one_letter_code
_entity_poly.pdbx_strand_id
1 'polypeptide(L)'
;MEMMGYTDKFFSAEEKASFLGRLRSDLQSTRFMCVKFLSMSISNKLLDLKRLASIDPVFFKDLYREIKVLAEDKNELAIIKKEAKSVLDSLKPFIHEGDRENIQAPVERQEKEGEIELKQVCMGCNRLCDESWSFCPYCGERLQAEKKG
;
A
#
# COMPACT_ATOMS: atom_id res chain seq x y z
N MET A 1 15.81 -15.19 11.76
CA MET A 1 15.45 -14.53 10.49
C MET A 1 14.41 -15.40 9.83
N GLU A 2 13.13 -15.16 10.12
CA GLU A 2 12.05 -15.96 9.53
C GLU A 2 12.01 -15.66 8.03
N MET A 3 12.27 -16.71 7.26
CA MET A 3 12.15 -16.70 5.81
C MET A 3 10.65 -16.57 5.50
N MET A 4 10.20 -15.38 5.11
CA MET A 4 8.85 -15.20 4.55
C MET A 4 8.73 -16.16 3.37
N GLY A 5 7.92 -17.22 3.51
CA GLY A 5 7.50 -18.05 2.40
C GLY A 5 6.09 -17.63 2.03
N TYR A 6 5.89 -17.03 0.86
CA TYR A 6 4.55 -16.76 0.35
C TYR A 6 3.95 -18.06 -0.13
N THR A 7 3.13 -18.65 0.73
CA THR A 7 2.07 -19.57 0.35
C THR A 7 0.82 -18.72 0.14
N ASP A 8 -0.14 -19.21 -0.63
CA ASP A 8 -1.42 -18.59 -1.02
C ASP A 8 -2.35 -18.16 0.16
N LYS A 9 -1.80 -18.11 1.38
CA LYS A 9 -2.40 -17.53 2.57
C LYS A 9 -2.33 -16.01 2.47
N PHE A 10 -3.50 -15.38 2.37
CA PHE A 10 -3.65 -13.93 2.48
C PHE A 10 -2.91 -13.42 3.71
N PHE A 11 -2.04 -12.42 3.52
CA PHE A 11 -1.46 -11.68 4.63
C PHE A 11 -2.56 -11.20 5.58
N SER A 12 -2.32 -11.28 6.88
CA SER A 12 -3.09 -10.52 7.85
C SER A 12 -2.95 -9.02 7.58
N ALA A 13 -3.86 -8.20 8.12
CA ALA A 13 -3.76 -6.75 8.00
C ALA A 13 -2.43 -6.19 8.57
N GLU A 14 -1.92 -6.82 9.62
CA GLU A 14 -0.65 -6.45 10.26
C GLU A 14 0.55 -6.79 9.37
N GLU A 15 0.55 -7.98 8.76
CA GLU A 15 1.63 -8.39 7.86
C GLU A 15 1.71 -7.49 6.62
N LYS A 16 0.55 -7.07 6.07
CA LYS A 16 0.47 -6.09 4.98
C LYS A 16 1.10 -4.76 5.37
N ALA A 17 0.68 -4.20 6.52
CA ALA A 17 1.20 -2.94 7.01
C ALA A 17 2.70 -3.01 7.29
N SER A 18 3.16 -4.09 7.93
CA SER A 18 4.58 -4.36 8.19
C SER A 18 5.38 -4.49 6.90
N PHE A 19 4.84 -5.16 5.88
CA PHE A 19 5.49 -5.30 4.58
C PHE A 19 5.65 -3.95 3.86
N LEU A 20 4.59 -3.14 3.80
CA LEU A 20 4.66 -1.78 3.24
C LEU A 20 5.61 -0.88 4.04
N GLY A 21 5.62 -1.00 5.37
CA GLY A 21 6.56 -0.28 6.23
C GLY A 21 8.02 -0.62 5.91
N ARG A 22 8.33 -1.89 5.63
CA ARG A 22 9.68 -2.32 5.24
C ARG A 22 10.10 -1.83 3.85
N LEU A 23 9.17 -1.67 2.91
CA LEU A 23 9.44 -1.01 1.63
C LEU A 23 9.82 0.46 1.81
N ARG A 24 9.33 1.11 2.87
CA ARG A 24 9.65 2.50 3.26
C ARG A 24 10.81 2.64 4.24
N SER A 25 11.45 1.54 4.65
CA SER A 25 12.55 1.57 5.61
C SER A 25 13.65 2.50 5.12
N ASP A 26 14.30 3.23 6.01
CA ASP A 26 15.53 3.99 5.79
C ASP A 26 16.72 3.10 5.34
N LEU A 27 16.73 1.84 5.76
CA LEU A 27 17.75 0.86 5.39
C LEU A 27 17.54 0.32 3.96
N GLN A 28 18.49 0.63 3.07
CA GLN A 28 18.48 0.16 1.67
C GLN A 28 18.40 -1.37 1.54
N SER A 29 19.06 -2.10 2.46
CA SER A 29 19.05 -3.56 2.49
C SER A 29 17.65 -4.13 2.76
N THR A 30 16.89 -3.53 3.68
CA THR A 30 15.52 -3.92 4.00
C THR A 30 14.61 -3.76 2.78
N ARG A 31 14.73 -2.62 2.09
CA ARG A 31 13.97 -2.35 0.85
C ARG A 31 14.36 -3.32 -0.25
N PHE A 32 15.65 -3.55 -0.46
CA PHE A 32 16.14 -4.54 -1.42
C PHE A 32 15.58 -5.93 -1.14
N MET A 33 15.62 -6.38 0.12
CA MET A 33 15.09 -7.68 0.50
C MET A 33 13.59 -7.79 0.19
N CYS A 34 12.80 -6.76 0.46
CA CYS A 34 11.36 -6.77 0.16
C CYS A 34 11.07 -6.79 -1.35
N VAL A 35 11.76 -5.95 -2.13
CA VAL A 35 11.61 -5.92 -3.59
C VAL A 35 12.07 -7.23 -4.21
N LYS A 36 13.21 -7.77 -3.75
CA LYS A 36 13.75 -9.04 -4.25
C LYS A 36 12.81 -10.19 -3.93
N PHE A 37 12.29 -10.19 -2.72
CA PHE A 37 11.30 -11.13 -2.26
C PHE A 37 10.07 -11.12 -3.20
N LEU A 38 9.48 -9.95 -3.50
CA LEU A 38 8.32 -9.84 -4.42
C LEU A 38 8.65 -10.36 -5.81
N SER A 39 9.78 -9.92 -6.37
CA SER A 39 10.25 -10.32 -7.69
C SER A 39 10.36 -11.85 -7.80
N MET A 40 10.93 -12.49 -6.76
CA MET A 40 11.04 -13.95 -6.70
C MET A 40 9.68 -14.62 -6.53
N SER A 41 8.79 -14.11 -5.68
CA SER A 41 7.45 -14.69 -5.51
C SER A 41 6.61 -14.61 -6.79
N ILE A 42 6.70 -13.51 -7.52
CA ILE A 42 6.03 -13.36 -8.82
C ILE A 42 6.63 -14.34 -9.84
N SER A 43 7.96 -14.34 -9.98
CA SER A 43 8.67 -15.19 -10.95
C SER A 43 8.44 -16.68 -10.70
N ASN A 44 8.41 -17.09 -9.44
CA ASN A 44 8.18 -18.47 -9.02
C ASN A 44 6.69 -18.82 -8.92
N LYS A 45 5.78 -17.93 -9.35
CA LYS A 45 4.32 -18.13 -9.31
C LYS A 45 3.76 -18.43 -7.91
N LEU A 46 4.46 -17.95 -6.87
CA LEU A 46 4.02 -18.04 -5.48
C LEU A 46 3.08 -16.88 -5.10
N LEU A 47 3.01 -15.84 -5.93
CA LEU A 47 2.10 -14.71 -5.77
C LEU A 47 1.29 -14.51 -7.05
N ASP A 48 -0.02 -14.76 -6.98
CA ASP A 48 -0.96 -14.45 -8.06
C ASP A 48 -1.42 -12.98 -7.97
N LEU A 49 -0.85 -12.15 -8.84
CA LEU A 49 -1.14 -10.72 -8.89
C LEU A 49 -2.56 -10.39 -9.31
N LYS A 50 -3.16 -11.20 -10.21
CA LYS A 50 -4.54 -10.99 -10.65
C LYS A 50 -5.49 -11.22 -9.49
N ARG A 51 -5.29 -12.32 -8.76
CA ARG A 51 -6.08 -12.66 -7.58
C ARG A 51 -5.87 -11.63 -6.47
N LEU A 52 -4.62 -11.21 -6.22
CA LEU A 52 -4.32 -10.18 -5.22
C LEU A 52 -5.03 -8.86 -5.52
N ALA A 53 -4.93 -8.36 -6.76
CA ALA A 53 -5.60 -7.14 -7.19
C ALA A 53 -7.12 -7.21 -7.05
N SER A 54 -7.72 -8.39 -7.27
CA SER A 54 -9.17 -8.59 -7.14
C SER A 54 -9.65 -8.68 -5.69
N ILE A 55 -8.88 -9.32 -4.80
CA ILE A 55 -9.33 -9.60 -3.43
C ILE A 55 -8.95 -8.48 -2.48
N ASP A 56 -7.80 -7.85 -2.69
CA ASP A 56 -7.36 -6.71 -1.90
C ASP A 56 -6.84 -5.58 -2.80
N PRO A 57 -7.75 -4.88 -3.49
CA PRO A 57 -7.39 -3.79 -4.38
C PRO A 57 -6.73 -2.61 -3.64
N VAL A 58 -7.03 -2.42 -2.35
CA VAL A 58 -6.44 -1.34 -1.55
C VAL A 58 -4.96 -1.62 -1.33
N PHE A 59 -4.63 -2.79 -0.77
CA PHE A 59 -3.24 -3.20 -0.58
C PHE A 59 -2.47 -3.27 -1.91
N PHE A 60 -3.10 -3.76 -2.97
CA PHE A 60 -2.46 -3.83 -4.29
C PHE A 60 -2.07 -2.45 -4.82
N LYS A 61 -2.94 -1.44 -4.67
CA LYS A 61 -2.63 -0.05 -5.07
C LYS A 61 -1.53 0.56 -4.21
N ASP A 62 -1.55 0.32 -2.90
CA ASP A 62 -0.50 0.79 -1.99
C ASP A 62 0.85 0.15 -2.35
N LEU A 63 0.86 -1.17 -2.55
CA LEU A 63 2.04 -1.91 -3.00
C LEU A 63 2.59 -1.33 -4.31
N TYR A 64 1.74 -1.12 -5.31
CA TYR A 64 2.15 -0.51 -6.58
C TYR A 64 2.79 0.87 -6.37
N ARG A 65 2.18 1.71 -5.53
CA ARG A 65 2.69 3.06 -5.21
C ARG A 65 4.07 3.01 -4.57
N GLU A 66 4.27 2.17 -3.56
CA GLU A 66 5.55 2.06 -2.86
C GLU A 66 6.66 1.55 -3.79
N ILE A 67 6.38 0.53 -4.60
CA ILE A 67 7.36 0.03 -5.56
C ILE A 67 7.67 1.11 -6.62
N LYS A 68 6.68 1.91 -7.02
CA LYS A 68 6.87 3.03 -7.95
C LYS A 68 7.82 4.08 -7.38
N VAL A 69 7.61 4.49 -6.12
CA VAL A 69 8.51 5.42 -5.42
C VAL A 69 9.94 4.89 -5.46
N LEU A 70 10.17 3.62 -5.11
CA LEU A 70 11.51 3.03 -5.13
C LEU A 70 12.13 2.96 -6.53
N ALA A 71 11.34 2.67 -7.56
CA ALA A 71 11.82 2.61 -8.94
C ALA A 71 12.25 3.97 -9.50
N GLU A 72 11.64 5.05 -9.00
CA GLU A 72 11.82 6.43 -9.47
C GLU A 72 12.73 7.29 -8.57
N ASP A 73 13.08 6.80 -7.36
CA ASP A 73 13.92 7.53 -6.41
C ASP A 73 15.34 7.77 -6.96
N LYS A 74 15.73 9.04 -7.09
CA LYS A 74 17.05 9.45 -7.58
C LYS A 74 18.19 8.99 -6.69
N ASN A 75 17.95 8.90 -5.37
CA ASN A 75 18.95 8.56 -4.36
C ASN A 75 19.04 7.05 -4.10
N GLU A 76 18.16 6.26 -4.71
CA GLU A 76 18.14 4.82 -4.50
C GLU A 76 19.20 4.08 -5.34
N LEU A 77 19.69 2.95 -4.82
CA LEU A 77 20.66 2.09 -5.51
C LEU A 77 20.12 1.59 -6.86
N ALA A 78 20.98 1.60 -7.88
CA ALA A 78 20.63 1.16 -9.23
C ALA A 78 20.06 -0.26 -9.28
N ILE A 79 20.57 -1.17 -8.45
CA ILE A 79 20.09 -2.55 -8.36
C ILE A 79 18.67 -2.64 -7.80
N ILE A 80 18.35 -1.86 -6.76
CA ILE A 80 17.00 -1.80 -6.17
C ILE A 80 16.03 -1.24 -7.19
N LYS A 81 16.40 -0.14 -7.87
CA LYS A 81 15.59 0.45 -8.94
C LYS A 81 15.30 -0.53 -10.07
N LYS A 82 16.31 -1.27 -10.52
CA LYS A 82 16.15 -2.27 -11.58
C LYS A 82 15.17 -3.36 -11.16
N GLU A 83 15.32 -3.89 -9.94
CA GLU A 83 14.43 -4.93 -9.42
C GLU A 83 13.00 -4.39 -9.22
N ALA A 84 12.86 -3.16 -8.69
CA ALA A 84 11.56 -2.52 -8.49
C ALA A 84 10.83 -2.28 -9.81
N LYS A 85 11.54 -1.85 -10.87
CA LYS A 85 10.97 -1.72 -12.22
C LYS A 85 10.45 -3.05 -12.76
N SER A 86 11.20 -4.14 -12.58
CA SER A 86 10.74 -5.49 -12.97
C SER A 86 9.45 -5.88 -12.24
N VAL A 87 9.33 -5.54 -10.95
CA VAL A 87 8.10 -5.77 -10.18
C VAL A 87 6.96 -4.88 -10.71
N LEU A 88 7.20 -3.60 -11.00
CA LEU A 88 6.18 -2.71 -11.55
C LEU A 88 5.65 -3.20 -12.89
N ASP A 89 6.52 -3.67 -13.78
CA ASP A 89 6.12 -4.19 -15.09
C ASP A 89 5.18 -5.38 -14.93
N SER A 90 5.35 -6.17 -13.86
CA SER A 90 4.47 -7.28 -13.51
C SER A 90 3.14 -6.82 -12.89
N LEU A 91 3.13 -5.74 -12.11
CA LEU A 91 1.94 -5.20 -11.45
C LEU A 91 1.05 -4.36 -12.39
N LYS A 92 1.67 -3.61 -13.31
CA LYS A 92 1.02 -2.63 -14.20
C LYS A 92 -0.19 -3.14 -14.98
N PRO A 93 -0.22 -4.39 -15.51
CA PRO A 93 -1.38 -4.90 -16.24
C PRO A 93 -2.67 -4.98 -15.41
N PHE A 94 -2.56 -4.98 -14.09
CA PHE A 94 -3.69 -5.11 -13.16
C PHE A 94 -4.13 -3.78 -12.56
N ILE A 95 -3.55 -2.66 -13.02
CA ILE A 95 -3.97 -1.30 -12.64
C ILE A 95 -4.92 -0.77 -13.73
N HIS A 96 -6.19 -0.57 -13.38
CA HIS A 96 -7.16 0.02 -14.29
C HIS A 96 -6.93 1.53 -14.46
N GLU A 97 -7.08 2.03 -15.69
CA GLU A 97 -6.78 3.41 -16.09
C GLU A 97 -7.58 4.50 -15.35
N GLY A 98 -8.67 4.15 -14.67
CA GLY A 98 -9.44 5.08 -13.81
C GLY A 98 -8.75 5.48 -12.50
N ASP A 99 -7.63 4.85 -12.14
CA ASP A 99 -6.78 5.26 -11.01
C ASP A 99 -5.58 6.12 -11.45
N ARG A 100 -5.47 6.43 -12.75
CA ARG A 100 -4.38 7.23 -13.33
C ARG A 100 -4.63 8.73 -13.27
N GLU A 101 -5.19 9.26 -12.19
CA GLU A 101 -5.20 10.72 -11.99
C GLU A 101 -5.38 11.08 -10.51
N ASN A 102 -4.34 10.84 -9.73
CA ASN A 102 -3.88 11.86 -8.79
C ASN A 102 -2.37 11.72 -8.55
N ILE A 103 -1.61 11.85 -9.64
CA ILE A 103 -0.17 12.12 -9.57
C ILE A 103 -0.04 13.64 -9.66
N GLN A 104 0.01 14.31 -8.52
CA GLN A 104 0.78 15.54 -8.41
C GLN A 104 2.13 15.17 -7.78
N ALA A 105 3.20 15.39 -8.52
CA ALA A 105 4.57 15.39 -8.02
C ALA A 105 4.76 16.55 -7.00
N PRO A 106 5.93 16.62 -6.35
CA PRO A 106 6.05 16.84 -4.91
C PRO A 106 5.35 18.12 -4.46
N VAL A 107 4.45 18.01 -3.48
CA VAL A 107 4.02 19.18 -2.71
C VAL A 107 5.23 19.62 -1.91
N GLU A 108 5.91 20.65 -2.39
CA GLU A 108 6.79 21.48 -1.59
C GLU A 108 6.05 21.83 -0.29
N ARG A 109 6.72 21.58 0.83
CA ARG A 109 6.19 21.82 2.18
C ARG A 109 5.58 23.21 2.25
N GLN A 110 4.26 23.27 2.33
CA GLN A 110 3.57 24.36 3.00
C GLN A 110 2.74 23.72 4.11
N GLU A 111 3.32 23.78 5.30
CA GLU A 111 2.65 23.57 6.56
C GLU A 111 1.43 24.50 6.61
N LYS A 112 0.25 23.95 6.36
CA LYS A 112 -0.99 24.49 6.90
C LYS A 112 -1.62 23.38 7.72
N GLU A 113 -1.32 23.46 9.02
CA GLU A 113 -2.04 22.79 10.09
C GLU A 113 -3.52 23.14 9.96
N GLY A 114 -4.26 22.26 9.28
CA GLY A 114 -5.69 22.11 9.45
C GLY A 114 -5.88 20.85 10.27
N GLU A 115 -6.12 21.02 11.57
CA GLU A 115 -6.35 19.96 12.53
C GLU A 115 -7.63 19.20 12.15
N ILE A 116 -7.49 18.10 11.40
CA ILE A 116 -8.61 17.19 11.12
C ILE A 116 -8.73 16.29 12.35
N GLU A 117 -9.48 16.74 13.35
CA GLU A 117 -9.82 15.92 14.51
C GLU A 117 -10.68 14.73 14.06
N LEU A 118 -10.10 13.53 14.03
CA LEU A 118 -10.83 12.28 13.81
C LEU A 118 -11.62 11.93 15.08
N LYS A 119 -12.95 12.15 15.04
CA LYS A 119 -13.81 12.14 16.25
C LYS A 119 -14.60 10.86 16.48
N GLN A 120 -14.70 9.95 15.50
CA GLN A 120 -15.44 8.69 15.67
C GLN A 120 -14.59 7.45 15.42
N VAL A 121 -14.92 6.34 16.07
CA VAL A 121 -14.30 5.04 15.85
C VAL A 121 -15.26 4.14 15.08
N CYS A 122 -14.80 3.56 13.98
CA CYS A 122 -15.56 2.58 13.23
C CYS A 122 -15.80 1.31 14.07
N MET A 123 -17.03 0.90 14.28
CA MET A 123 -17.35 -0.32 15.04
C MET A 123 -16.96 -1.63 14.31
N GLY A 124 -16.81 -1.60 12.98
CA GLY A 124 -16.45 -2.79 12.20
C GLY A 124 -14.96 -3.12 12.20
N CYS A 125 -14.09 -2.12 12.28
CA CYS A 125 -12.63 -2.31 12.22
C CYS A 125 -11.84 -1.56 13.29
N ASN A 126 -12.53 -0.86 14.19
CA ASN A 126 -11.97 -0.12 15.33
C ASN A 126 -10.99 1.01 14.96
N ARG A 127 -11.09 1.55 13.74
CA ARG A 127 -10.24 2.67 13.28
C ARG A 127 -10.90 4.03 13.47
N LEU A 128 -10.07 5.04 13.73
CA LEU A 128 -10.50 6.43 13.78
C LEU A 128 -10.93 6.91 12.39
N CYS A 129 -12.10 7.55 12.35
CA CYS A 129 -12.77 8.05 11.17
C CYS A 129 -13.29 9.46 11.45
N ASP A 130 -13.47 10.22 10.38
CA ASP A 130 -14.07 11.55 10.47
C ASP A 130 -15.59 11.44 10.66
N GLU A 131 -16.17 12.30 11.50
CA GLU A 131 -17.63 12.35 11.76
C GLU A 131 -18.47 12.66 10.51
N SER A 132 -17.90 13.33 9.52
CA SER A 132 -18.57 13.64 8.25
C SER A 132 -18.73 12.43 7.32
N TRP A 133 -18.04 11.32 7.59
CA TRP A 133 -18.05 10.14 6.73
C TRP A 133 -19.26 9.25 7.00
N SER A 134 -19.93 8.79 5.93
CA SER A 134 -21.07 7.86 6.03
C SER A 134 -20.66 6.38 6.05
N PHE A 135 -19.47 6.06 5.54
CA PHE A 135 -18.93 4.70 5.47
C PHE A 135 -17.45 4.70 5.80
N CYS A 136 -16.99 3.66 6.47
CA CYS A 136 -15.59 3.47 6.81
C CYS A 136 -14.79 3.12 5.55
N PRO A 137 -13.76 3.90 5.18
CA PRO A 137 -12.96 3.61 3.98
C PRO A 137 -12.09 2.36 4.15
N TYR A 138 -11.93 1.87 5.38
CA TYR A 138 -11.06 0.74 5.71
C TYR A 138 -11.77 -0.61 5.69
N CYS A 139 -13.07 -0.65 5.97
CA CYS A 139 -13.83 -1.92 6.02
C CYS A 139 -15.21 -1.86 5.34
N GLY A 140 -15.66 -0.70 4.87
CA GLY A 140 -16.97 -0.54 4.24
C GLY A 140 -18.15 -0.49 5.21
N GLU A 141 -17.93 -0.66 6.52
CA GLU A 141 -18.97 -0.58 7.54
C GLU A 141 -19.57 0.84 7.60
N ARG A 142 -20.89 0.94 7.81
CA ARG A 142 -21.56 2.24 7.92
C ARG A 142 -21.14 2.94 9.21
N LEU A 143 -20.67 4.18 9.10
CA LEU A 143 -20.34 5.01 10.25
C LEU A 143 -21.63 5.66 10.76
N GLN A 144 -21.96 5.48 12.03
CA GLN A 144 -23.24 5.94 12.56
C GLN A 144 -23.22 7.45 12.76
N ALA A 145 -23.82 8.18 11.83
CA ALA A 145 -24.09 9.60 11.98
C ALA A 145 -25.37 9.80 12.81
N GLU A 146 -25.28 9.82 14.13
CA GLU A 146 -26.37 10.34 14.97
C GLU A 146 -26.15 11.82 15.25
N LYS A 147 -26.73 12.70 14.42
CA LYS A 147 -27.06 14.06 14.87
C LYS A 147 -28.40 13.99 15.60
N LYS A 148 -28.37 13.90 16.93
CA LYS A 148 -29.52 14.32 17.75
C LYS A 148 -29.75 15.81 17.52
N GLY A 149 -31.00 16.16 17.25
CA GLY A 149 -31.47 17.55 17.09
C GLY A 149 -31.43 18.36 18.37
#